data_AF-A0A2H9MR93-F1
#
_entry.id   AF-A0A2H9MR93-F1
#
_cell.length_a   1.000
_cell.length_b   1.000
_cell.length_c   1.000
_cell.angle_alpha   90.00
_cell.angle_beta   90.00
_cell.angle_gamma   90.00
#
_symmetry.space_group_name_H-M   'P 1'
#
loop_
_entity.id
_entity.type
_entity.pdbx_description
1 polymer ?
#
loop_
_entity_poly.entity_id
_entity_poly.type
_entity_poly.pdbx_seq_one_letter_code
_entity_poly.pdbx_strand_id
1 'polypeptide(L)'
;MSAILPSAFATDDFKTSQGDDLKNNPAVQDILKKIENSRKEFEQAKEIQQKRLEHQKFIDEQRALAKESLRQELERIDKKYEDFTPKNAFARFVSNFNTTHHEIYWGQFDYLHTKVALAKEAKEFVLEQGGSYADAMKQYVKFAKMSKIEMLNVIRDLNLKHGFAQESIQSNFDINGKLPRYENDLDAPCYGCTDKITKIQLDTGQAVLITPTTYKPIQSETDTLRESLSQLQKTFLESKDTALQMKIISQMNDIVRQIHELR
;
A
#
# COMPACT_ATOMS: atom_id res chain seq x y z
N MET A 1 11.15 6.77 -49.58
CA MET A 1 10.78 7.18 -50.94
C MET A 1 10.72 8.69 -51.00
N SER A 2 11.46 9.27 -51.95
CA SER A 2 11.40 10.65 -52.49
C SER A 2 11.56 11.83 -51.53
N ALA A 3 12.27 12.91 -51.84
CA ALA A 3 13.25 13.25 -52.87
C ALA A 3 13.73 14.65 -52.45
N ILE A 4 15.03 14.88 -52.31
CA ILE A 4 15.56 16.25 -52.34
C ILE A 4 16.73 16.23 -53.32
N LEU A 5 16.54 17.00 -54.38
CA LEU A 5 17.38 17.10 -55.57
C LEU A 5 18.82 17.53 -55.24
N PRO A 6 19.81 17.12 -56.06
CA PRO A 6 21.16 17.63 -56.00
C PRO A 6 21.29 18.95 -56.76
N SER A 7 22.34 19.70 -56.42
CA SER A 7 22.97 20.78 -57.18
C SER A 7 22.28 22.17 -57.22
N ALA A 8 22.80 23.07 -56.39
CA ALA A 8 22.92 24.50 -56.72
C ALA A 8 24.08 25.11 -55.89
N PHE A 9 25.28 24.56 -56.03
CA PHE A 9 26.50 25.32 -55.73
C PHE A 9 27.16 25.59 -57.08
N ALA A 10 27.25 26.86 -57.42
CA ALA A 10 27.87 27.36 -58.63
C ALA A 10 29.30 26.80 -58.76
N THR A 11 29.61 26.26 -59.93
CA THR A 11 30.98 26.03 -60.37
C THR A 11 31.56 27.39 -60.78
N ASP A 12 32.06 28.13 -59.80
CA ASP A 12 32.90 29.30 -60.06
C ASP A 12 34.37 28.85 -60.08
N ASP A 13 35.07 29.23 -61.15
CA ASP A 13 36.52 29.11 -61.29
C ASP A 13 37.21 29.70 -60.05
N PHE A 14 37.83 28.85 -59.24
CA PHE A 14 38.66 29.30 -58.12
C PHE A 14 39.91 29.98 -58.65
N LYS A 15 39.88 31.31 -58.74
CA LYS A 15 41.06 32.13 -58.98
C LYS A 15 41.86 32.20 -57.68
N THR A 16 43.05 31.61 -57.64
CA THR A 16 43.99 31.72 -56.51
C THR A 16 44.45 33.18 -56.38
N SER A 17 43.87 33.93 -55.45
CA SER A 17 44.27 35.31 -55.16
C SER A 17 45.51 35.34 -54.26
N GLN A 18 46.49 36.15 -54.63
CA GLN A 18 47.67 36.41 -53.79
C GLN A 18 47.29 37.25 -52.58
N GLY A 19 48.04 37.09 -51.48
CA GLY A 19 47.71 37.59 -50.14
C GLY A 19 47.45 39.10 -49.98
N ASP A 20 47.85 39.94 -50.93
CA ASP A 20 47.59 41.39 -50.91
C ASP A 20 46.21 41.77 -51.48
N ASP A 21 45.67 41.04 -52.47
CA ASP A 21 44.33 41.29 -53.02
C ASP A 21 43.21 40.85 -52.05
N LEU A 22 43.49 39.84 -51.22
CA LEU A 22 42.61 39.39 -50.13
C LEU A 22 42.55 40.39 -48.97
N LYS A 23 43.64 41.15 -48.72
CA LYS A 23 43.69 42.16 -47.66
C LYS A 23 42.88 43.41 -47.98
N ASN A 24 42.79 43.79 -49.25
CA ASN A 24 42.11 45.02 -49.67
C ASN A 24 40.66 44.80 -50.15
N ASN A 25 40.17 43.56 -50.19
CA ASN A 25 38.79 43.26 -50.56
C ASN A 25 37.84 43.41 -49.35
N PRO A 26 36.88 44.37 -49.38
CA PRO A 26 35.99 44.64 -48.26
C PRO A 26 35.08 43.45 -47.89
N ALA A 27 34.72 42.60 -48.84
CA ALA A 27 33.93 41.39 -48.56
C ALA A 27 34.74 40.33 -47.80
N VAL A 28 36.04 40.19 -48.11
CA VAL A 28 36.95 39.26 -47.43
C VAL A 28 37.26 39.75 -46.02
N GLN A 29 37.45 41.06 -45.82
CA GLN A 29 37.62 41.66 -44.51
C GLN A 29 36.38 41.49 -43.62
N ASP A 30 35.17 41.62 -44.17
CA ASP A 30 33.92 41.37 -43.44
C ASP A 30 33.79 39.89 -43.02
N ILE A 31 34.14 38.96 -43.91
CA ILE A 31 34.15 37.52 -43.61
C ILE A 31 35.17 37.19 -42.51
N LEU A 32 36.40 37.73 -42.59
CA LEU A 32 37.44 37.52 -41.58
C LEU A 32 37.00 38.07 -40.21
N LYS A 33 36.40 39.27 -40.19
CA LYS A 33 35.86 39.88 -38.97
C LYS A 33 34.74 39.05 -38.36
N LYS A 34 33.85 38.48 -39.19
CA LYS A 34 32.79 37.56 -38.75
C LYS A 34 33.37 36.27 -38.17
N ILE A 35 34.36 35.67 -38.82
CA ILE A 35 35.05 34.47 -38.32
C ILE A 35 35.71 34.75 -36.96
N GLU A 36 36.36 35.90 -36.81
CA GLU A 36 37.02 36.29 -35.56
C GLU A 36 36.00 36.53 -34.43
N ASN A 37 34.87 37.18 -34.74
CA ASN A 37 33.77 37.36 -33.79
C ASN A 37 33.15 36.01 -33.37
N SER A 38 32.86 35.13 -34.33
CA SER A 38 32.33 33.78 -34.02
C SER A 38 33.31 32.95 -33.20
N ARG A 39 34.63 33.08 -33.42
CA ARG A 39 35.64 32.42 -32.59
C ARG A 39 35.59 32.93 -31.14
N LYS A 40 35.48 34.25 -30.93
CA LYS A 40 35.33 34.84 -29.59
C LYS A 40 34.06 34.37 -28.89
N GLU A 41 32.93 34.35 -29.60
CA GLU A 41 31.66 33.85 -29.07
C GLU A 41 31.74 32.37 -28.69
N PHE A 42 32.40 31.55 -29.51
CA PHE A 42 32.60 30.13 -29.23
C PHE A 42 33.47 29.91 -27.98
N GLU A 43 34.56 30.66 -27.83
CA GLU A 43 35.43 30.59 -26.65
C GLU A 43 34.67 30.98 -25.38
N GLN A 44 33.88 32.06 -25.44
CA GLN A 44 33.01 32.50 -24.33
C GLN A 44 31.95 31.47 -23.98
N ALA A 45 31.29 30.86 -24.97
CA ALA A 45 30.29 29.82 -24.76
C ALA A 45 30.90 28.59 -24.08
N LYS A 46 32.11 28.18 -24.50
CA LYS A 46 32.87 27.09 -23.89
C LYS A 46 33.22 27.39 -22.43
N GLU A 47 33.67 28.61 -22.14
CA GLU A 47 33.99 29.03 -20.77
C GLU A 47 32.74 29.04 -19.87
N ILE A 48 31.60 29.56 -20.36
CA ILE A 48 30.32 29.53 -19.64
C ILE A 48 29.88 28.10 -19.37
N GLN A 49 29.99 27.20 -20.36
CA GLN A 49 29.63 25.80 -20.19
C GLN A 49 30.52 25.11 -19.15
N GLN A 50 31.82 25.39 -19.15
CA GLN A 50 32.76 24.83 -18.19
C GLN A 50 32.47 25.32 -16.77
N LYS A 51 32.21 26.62 -16.59
CA LYS A 51 31.77 27.19 -15.31
C LYS A 51 30.47 26.57 -14.81
N ARG A 52 29.49 26.33 -15.70
CA ARG A 52 28.24 25.64 -15.35
C ARG A 52 28.49 24.20 -14.91
N LEU A 53 29.38 23.48 -15.59
CA LEU A 53 29.74 22.11 -15.25
C LEU A 53 30.42 22.04 -13.87
N GLU A 54 31.37 22.92 -13.61
CA GLU A 54 32.06 23.02 -12.31
C GLU A 54 31.09 23.38 -11.18
N HIS A 55 30.18 24.34 -11.42
CA HIS A 55 29.14 24.68 -10.46
C HIS A 55 28.19 23.50 -10.19
N GLN A 56 27.79 22.78 -11.24
CA GLN A 56 26.94 21.60 -11.09
C GLN A 56 27.63 20.50 -10.28
N LYS A 57 28.92 20.24 -10.55
CA LYS A 57 29.73 19.30 -9.75
C LYS A 57 29.78 19.69 -8.28
N PHE A 58 30.04 20.97 -7.99
CA PHE A 58 30.02 21.47 -6.61
C PHE A 58 28.66 21.26 -5.94
N ILE A 59 27.55 21.56 -6.63
CA ILE A 59 26.19 21.31 -6.10
C ILE A 59 25.99 19.83 -5.81
N ASP A 60 26.41 18.95 -6.71
CA ASP A 60 26.21 17.51 -6.56
C ASP A 60 27.08 16.92 -5.44
N GLU A 61 28.30 17.43 -5.23
CA GLU A 61 29.15 17.12 -4.08
C GLU A 61 28.47 17.55 -2.77
N GLN A 62 27.95 18.78 -2.70
CA GLN A 62 27.21 19.24 -1.51
C GLN A 62 25.97 18.40 -1.23
N ARG A 63 25.22 18.02 -2.28
CA ARG A 63 24.07 17.10 -2.15
C ARG A 63 24.49 15.73 -1.64
N ALA A 64 25.62 15.21 -2.11
CA ALA A 64 26.14 13.91 -1.66
C ALA A 64 26.52 13.96 -0.18
N LEU A 65 27.24 15.01 0.25
CA LEU A 65 27.60 15.21 1.67
C LEU A 65 26.35 15.37 2.55
N ALA A 66 25.36 16.14 2.10
CA ALA A 66 24.10 16.31 2.84
C ALA A 66 23.32 14.99 2.96
N LYS A 67 23.26 14.19 1.88
CA LYS A 67 22.64 12.85 1.90
C LYS A 67 23.34 11.91 2.85
N GLU A 68 24.67 11.91 2.86
CA GLU A 68 25.45 11.06 3.76
C GLU A 68 25.27 11.47 5.23
N SER A 69 25.32 12.78 5.52
CA SER A 69 25.03 13.29 6.87
C SER A 69 23.60 12.94 7.31
N LEU A 70 22.62 13.05 6.42
CA LEU A 70 21.24 12.65 6.70
C LEU A 70 21.15 11.16 7.01
N ARG A 71 21.79 10.30 6.21
CA ARG A 71 21.81 8.85 6.42
C ARG A 71 22.39 8.49 7.79
N GLN A 72 23.51 9.09 8.17
CA GLN A 72 24.14 8.87 9.47
C GLN A 72 23.24 9.31 10.64
N GLU A 73 22.54 10.44 10.49
CA GLU A 73 21.61 10.91 11.53
C GLU A 73 20.37 10.00 11.62
N LEU A 74 19.84 9.54 10.49
CA LEU A 74 18.75 8.56 10.47
C LEU A 74 19.15 7.27 11.16
N GLU A 75 20.33 6.71 10.86
CA GLU A 75 20.83 5.50 11.54
C GLU A 75 21.01 5.69 13.05
N ARG A 76 21.48 6.88 13.46
CA ARG A 76 21.61 7.22 14.87
C ARG A 76 20.26 7.30 15.56
N ILE A 77 19.28 7.94 14.92
CA ILE A 77 17.91 8.06 15.43
C ILE A 77 17.28 6.66 15.52
N ASP A 78 17.36 5.86 14.46
CA ASP A 78 16.81 4.51 14.41
C ASP A 78 17.37 3.64 15.53
N LYS A 79 18.68 3.69 15.76
CA LYS A 79 19.32 2.98 16.88
C LYS A 79 18.88 3.51 18.25
N LYS A 80 18.80 4.84 18.41
CA LYS A 80 18.39 5.47 19.67
C LYS A 80 16.95 5.14 20.04
N TYR A 81 16.08 4.98 19.04
CA TYR A 81 14.66 4.73 19.22
C TYR A 81 14.24 3.30 18.88
N GLU A 82 15.19 2.37 18.75
CA GLU A 82 14.96 0.98 18.38
C GLU A 82 13.90 0.33 19.30
N ASP A 83 14.02 0.53 20.61
CA ASP A 83 13.07 0.01 21.62
C ASP A 83 11.65 0.58 21.48
N PHE A 84 11.52 1.73 20.83
CA PHE A 84 10.25 2.44 20.63
C PHE A 84 9.67 2.20 19.22
N THR A 85 10.31 1.38 18.40
CA THR A 85 9.69 0.92 17.16
C THR A 85 8.39 0.16 17.48
N PRO A 86 7.36 0.24 16.62
CA PRO A 86 6.09 -0.45 16.86
C PRO A 86 6.26 -1.94 17.17
N LYS A 87 7.20 -2.61 16.50
CA LYS A 87 7.49 -4.03 16.69
C LYS A 87 8.13 -4.31 18.05
N ASN A 88 9.13 -3.54 18.47
CA ASN A 88 9.81 -3.76 19.76
C ASN A 88 8.92 -3.37 20.94
N ALA A 89 8.17 -2.28 20.82
CA ALA A 89 7.15 -1.89 21.80
C ALA A 89 6.08 -2.99 21.93
N PHE A 90 5.62 -3.55 20.81
CA PHE A 90 4.65 -4.65 20.83
C PHE A 90 5.24 -5.94 21.39
N ALA A 91 6.49 -6.29 21.07
CA ALA A 91 7.18 -7.45 21.65
C ALA A 91 7.22 -7.39 23.18
N ARG A 92 7.52 -6.22 23.74
CA ARG A 92 7.49 -5.96 25.20
C ARG A 92 6.10 -6.05 25.80
N PHE A 93 5.07 -5.70 25.04
CA PHE A 93 3.68 -5.88 25.46
C PHE A 93 3.34 -7.37 25.50
N VAL A 94 3.61 -8.11 24.42
CA VAL A 94 3.32 -9.55 24.29
C VAL A 94 4.07 -10.40 25.31
N SER A 95 5.30 -10.02 25.67
CA SER A 95 6.10 -10.76 26.66
C SER A 95 5.47 -10.82 28.06
N ASN A 96 4.49 -9.97 28.38
CA ASN A 96 3.76 -10.01 29.65
C ASN A 96 2.61 -11.03 29.67
N PHE A 97 2.29 -11.65 28.53
CA PHE A 97 1.24 -12.65 28.41
C PHE A 97 1.81 -14.06 28.36
N ASN A 98 0.95 -15.06 28.61
CA ASN A 98 1.32 -16.46 28.47
C ASN A 98 1.72 -16.77 27.02
N THR A 99 2.87 -17.44 26.85
CA THR A 99 3.47 -17.82 25.56
C THR A 99 2.51 -18.57 24.65
N THR A 100 1.58 -19.33 25.22
CA THR A 100 0.53 -20.04 24.48
C THR A 100 -0.23 -19.11 23.52
N HIS A 101 -0.50 -17.86 23.91
CA HIS A 101 -1.30 -16.92 23.11
C HIS A 101 -0.48 -15.95 22.25
N HIS A 102 0.86 -16.02 22.30
CA HIS A 102 1.74 -15.06 21.62
C HIS A 102 1.49 -15.02 20.11
N GLU A 103 1.29 -16.17 19.49
CA GLU A 103 1.06 -16.29 18.05
C GLU A 103 -0.22 -15.57 17.59
N ILE A 104 -1.27 -15.56 18.41
CA ILE A 104 -2.48 -14.78 18.10
C ILE A 104 -2.16 -13.30 18.12
N TYR A 105 -1.46 -12.82 19.14
CA TYR A 105 -1.11 -11.39 19.25
C TYR A 105 -0.20 -10.94 18.11
N TRP A 106 0.80 -11.74 17.76
CA TRP A 106 1.67 -11.46 16.63
C TRP A 106 0.92 -11.49 15.31
N GLY A 107 0.02 -12.45 15.10
CA GLY A 107 -0.84 -12.49 13.91
C GLY A 107 -1.73 -11.25 13.78
N GLN A 108 -2.28 -10.75 14.89
CA GLN A 108 -3.04 -9.49 14.90
C GLN A 108 -2.16 -8.28 14.56
N PHE A 109 -0.97 -8.22 15.15
CA PHE A 109 0.00 -7.16 14.87
C PHE A 109 0.43 -7.15 13.42
N ASP A 110 0.81 -8.30 12.86
CA ASP A 110 1.29 -8.43 11.49
C ASP A 110 0.20 -8.01 10.48
N TYR A 111 -1.05 -8.39 10.75
CA TYR A 111 -2.18 -7.98 9.93
C TYR A 111 -2.36 -6.46 9.93
N LEU A 112 -2.37 -5.84 11.13
CA LEU A 112 -2.50 -4.39 11.26
C LEU A 112 -1.30 -3.63 10.67
N HIS A 113 -0.09 -4.14 10.89
CA HIS A 113 1.13 -3.58 10.36
C HIS A 113 1.10 -3.56 8.83
N THR A 114 0.69 -4.66 8.20
CA THR A 114 0.54 -4.76 6.74
C THR A 114 -0.47 -3.75 6.21
N LYS A 115 -1.64 -3.61 6.86
CA LYS A 115 -2.64 -2.60 6.45
C LYS A 115 -2.12 -1.17 6.55
N VAL A 116 -1.40 -0.84 7.62
CA VAL A 116 -0.80 0.49 7.80
C VAL A 116 0.30 0.74 6.77
N ALA A 117 1.13 -0.25 6.45
CA ALA A 117 2.14 -0.14 5.40
C ALA A 117 1.51 0.17 4.04
N LEU A 118 0.49 -0.58 3.64
CA LEU A 118 -0.25 -0.35 2.38
C LEU A 118 -0.96 1.00 2.36
N ALA A 119 -1.49 1.45 3.50
CA ALA A 119 -2.09 2.77 3.61
C ALA A 119 -1.08 3.91 3.39
N LYS A 120 0.15 3.75 3.90
CA LYS A 120 1.24 4.70 3.64
C LYS A 120 1.62 4.70 2.17
N GLU A 121 1.76 3.53 1.57
CA GLU A 121 2.13 3.39 0.16
C GLU A 121 1.06 3.98 -0.78
N ALA A 122 -0.23 3.75 -0.49
CA ALA A 122 -1.33 4.35 -1.24
C ALA A 122 -1.37 5.89 -1.09
N LYS A 123 -1.01 6.42 0.08
CA LYS A 123 -0.87 7.85 0.31
C LYS A 123 0.30 8.43 -0.49
N GLU A 124 1.46 7.79 -0.42
CA GLU A 124 2.67 8.19 -1.13
C GLU A 124 2.45 8.19 -2.65
N PHE A 125 1.80 7.15 -3.18
CA PHE A 125 1.43 7.09 -4.59
C PHE A 125 0.62 8.32 -5.06
N VAL A 126 -0.37 8.77 -4.28
CA VAL A 126 -1.16 9.98 -4.65
C VAL A 126 -0.28 11.23 -4.63
N LEU A 127 0.62 11.35 -3.65
CA LEU A 127 1.52 12.51 -3.54
C LEU A 127 2.53 12.54 -4.70
N GLU A 128 3.08 11.40 -5.09
CA GLU A 128 4.02 11.27 -6.21
C GLU A 128 3.37 11.62 -7.56
N GLN A 129 2.07 11.32 -7.72
CA GLN A 129 1.30 11.70 -8.91
C GLN A 129 0.86 13.18 -8.90
N GLY A 130 1.31 13.98 -7.93
CA GLY A 130 0.97 15.40 -7.82
C GLY A 130 -0.43 15.67 -7.24
N GLY A 131 -1.04 14.68 -6.60
CA GLY A 131 -2.33 14.82 -5.92
C GLY A 131 -2.25 15.68 -4.66
N SER A 132 -3.41 16.15 -4.19
CA SER A 132 -3.47 16.95 -2.97
C SER A 132 -3.23 16.09 -1.71
N TYR A 133 -2.76 16.72 -0.63
CA TYR A 133 -2.64 16.04 0.66
C TYR A 133 -3.98 15.47 1.16
N ALA A 134 -5.10 16.16 0.88
CA ALA A 134 -6.43 15.70 1.25
C ALA A 134 -6.80 14.39 0.53
N ASP A 135 -6.51 14.30 -0.77
CA ASP A 135 -6.75 13.09 -1.56
C ASP A 135 -5.86 11.93 -1.10
N ALA A 136 -4.58 12.23 -0.81
CA ALA A 136 -3.64 11.24 -0.29
C ALA A 136 -4.09 10.70 1.08
N MET A 137 -4.56 11.58 1.97
CA MET A 137 -5.08 11.16 3.27
C MET A 137 -6.38 10.36 3.15
N LYS A 138 -7.23 10.67 2.17
CA LYS A 138 -8.43 9.88 1.88
C LYS A 138 -8.05 8.45 1.48
N GLN A 139 -7.00 8.26 0.68
CA GLN A 139 -6.50 6.92 0.38
C GLN A 139 -5.91 6.23 1.61
N TYR A 140 -5.09 6.94 2.41
CA TYR A 140 -4.57 6.41 3.66
C TYR A 140 -5.69 5.83 4.54
N VAL A 141 -6.73 6.63 4.82
CA VAL A 141 -7.86 6.20 5.65
C VAL A 141 -8.60 5.02 5.00
N LYS A 142 -8.77 5.02 3.68
CA LYS A 142 -9.44 3.94 2.96
C LYS A 142 -8.74 2.58 3.15
N PHE A 143 -7.41 2.55 3.13
CA PHE A 143 -6.64 1.32 3.27
C PHE A 143 -6.33 0.96 4.73
N ALA A 144 -6.20 1.95 5.61
CA ALA A 144 -5.94 1.74 7.04
C ALA A 144 -7.19 1.29 7.81
N LYS A 145 -8.39 1.66 7.37
CA LYS A 145 -9.63 1.30 8.07
C LYS A 145 -9.81 -0.22 8.14
N MET A 146 -10.29 -0.70 9.28
CA MET A 146 -10.69 -2.08 9.49
C MET A 146 -12.11 -2.09 10.05
N SER A 147 -13.01 -2.84 9.41
CA SER A 147 -14.37 -2.96 9.92
C SER A 147 -14.44 -3.92 11.10
N LYS A 148 -15.51 -3.84 11.90
CA LYS A 148 -15.75 -4.80 12.99
C LYS A 148 -15.84 -6.23 12.46
N ILE A 149 -16.50 -6.45 11.32
CA ILE A 149 -16.68 -7.79 10.71
C ILE A 149 -15.33 -8.34 10.27
N GLU A 150 -14.53 -7.52 9.60
CA GLU A 150 -13.16 -7.88 9.21
C GLU A 150 -12.31 -8.26 10.43
N MET A 151 -12.33 -7.44 11.49
CA MET A 151 -11.63 -7.71 12.75
C MET A 151 -12.07 -9.04 13.38
N LEU A 152 -13.38 -9.30 13.46
CA LEU A 152 -13.90 -10.55 14.03
C LEU A 152 -13.46 -11.77 13.21
N ASN A 153 -13.42 -11.66 11.88
CA ASN A 153 -12.93 -12.76 11.04
C ASN A 153 -11.42 -12.98 11.21
N VAL A 154 -10.60 -11.92 11.27
CA VAL A 154 -9.16 -12.06 11.57
C VAL A 154 -8.95 -12.78 12.91
N ILE A 155 -9.69 -12.38 13.95
CA ILE A 155 -9.61 -13.02 15.27
C ILE A 155 -10.05 -14.48 15.19
N ARG A 156 -11.18 -14.77 14.53
CA ARG A 156 -11.66 -16.15 14.33
C ARG A 156 -10.60 -17.00 13.65
N ASP A 157 -10.03 -16.53 12.54
CA ASP A 157 -9.10 -17.29 11.72
C ASP A 157 -7.79 -17.56 12.47
N LEU A 158 -7.31 -16.59 13.26
CA LEU A 158 -6.16 -16.79 14.16
C LEU A 158 -6.45 -17.82 15.25
N ASN A 159 -7.64 -17.76 15.86
CA ASN A 159 -8.03 -18.75 16.86
C ASN A 159 -8.15 -20.17 16.27
N LEU A 160 -8.69 -20.31 15.05
CA LEU A 160 -8.75 -21.59 14.34
C LEU A 160 -7.35 -22.08 13.99
N LYS A 161 -6.52 -21.22 13.37
CA LYS A 161 -5.15 -21.53 12.94
C LYS A 161 -4.27 -22.03 14.08
N HIS A 162 -4.41 -21.46 15.27
CA HIS A 162 -3.59 -21.80 16.43
C HIS A 162 -4.28 -22.75 17.42
N GLY A 163 -5.43 -23.33 17.05
CA GLY A 163 -6.10 -24.38 17.85
C GLY A 163 -6.85 -23.90 19.09
N PHE A 164 -7.14 -22.61 19.20
CA PHE A 164 -7.92 -22.01 20.28
C PHE A 164 -9.43 -22.04 20.04
N ALA A 165 -9.84 -22.39 18.82
CA ALA A 165 -11.24 -22.57 18.47
C ALA A 165 -11.42 -23.75 17.54
N GLN A 166 -12.62 -24.32 17.56
CA GLN A 166 -13.06 -25.32 16.59
C GLN A 166 -13.99 -24.67 15.57
N GLU A 167 -13.82 -25.03 14.31
CA GLU A 167 -14.61 -24.51 13.20
C GLU A 167 -16.11 -24.75 13.41
N SER A 168 -16.48 -25.94 13.87
CA SER A 168 -17.86 -26.34 14.19
C SER A 168 -18.52 -25.50 15.28
N ILE A 169 -17.73 -24.90 16.18
CA ILE A 169 -18.22 -24.00 17.23
C ILE A 169 -18.30 -22.58 16.67
N GLN A 170 -17.26 -22.15 15.94
CA GLN A 170 -17.17 -20.80 15.36
C GLN A 170 -18.23 -20.52 14.28
N SER A 171 -18.68 -21.56 13.59
CA SER A 171 -19.77 -21.48 12.60
C SER A 171 -21.13 -21.11 13.22
N ASN A 172 -21.29 -21.24 14.55
CA ASN A 172 -22.55 -20.89 15.21
C ASN A 172 -22.68 -19.40 15.52
N PHE A 173 -21.61 -18.63 15.40
CA PHE A 173 -21.66 -17.19 15.62
C PHE A 173 -22.07 -16.47 14.34
N ASP A 174 -23.00 -15.53 14.47
CA ASP A 174 -23.36 -14.61 13.41
C ASP A 174 -22.18 -13.68 13.04
N ILE A 175 -22.39 -12.88 11.99
CA ILE A 175 -21.43 -11.87 11.50
C ILE A 175 -21.05 -10.78 12.53
N ASN A 176 -21.77 -10.65 13.65
CA ASN A 176 -21.42 -9.75 14.75
C ASN A 176 -20.67 -10.45 15.89
N GLY A 177 -20.43 -11.75 15.78
CA GLY A 177 -19.88 -12.57 16.86
C GLY A 177 -20.91 -12.89 17.95
N LYS A 178 -22.20 -12.96 17.60
CA LYS A 178 -23.29 -13.31 18.52
C LYS A 178 -23.85 -14.68 18.20
N LEU A 179 -24.19 -15.43 19.23
CA LEU A 179 -24.98 -16.65 19.07
C LEU A 179 -26.43 -16.31 18.73
N PRO A 180 -27.14 -17.19 17.99
CA PRO A 180 -28.59 -17.10 17.82
C PRO A 180 -29.27 -16.96 19.17
N ARG A 181 -30.24 -16.05 19.26
CA ARG A 181 -31.08 -15.91 20.45
C ARG A 181 -32.28 -16.82 20.32
N TYR A 182 -32.56 -17.55 21.38
CA TYR A 182 -33.74 -18.41 21.49
C TYR A 182 -34.68 -17.77 22.52
N GLU A 183 -35.99 -17.81 22.24
CA GLU A 183 -37.02 -17.27 23.13
C GLU A 183 -37.13 -18.09 24.44
N ASN A 184 -36.69 -19.35 24.43
CA ASN A 184 -36.57 -20.18 25.62
C ASN A 184 -35.23 -20.93 25.66
N ASP A 185 -34.80 -21.31 26.86
CA ASP A 185 -33.55 -22.06 27.09
C ASP A 185 -33.64 -23.54 26.68
N LEU A 186 -34.84 -24.07 26.45
CA LEU A 186 -35.08 -25.47 26.06
C LEU A 186 -34.81 -25.72 24.56
N ASP A 187 -34.98 -24.68 23.73
CA ASP A 187 -34.79 -24.67 22.29
C ASP A 187 -33.38 -24.23 21.91
N ALA A 188 -32.62 -23.69 22.86
CA ALA A 188 -31.21 -23.33 22.67
C ALA A 188 -30.36 -24.61 22.56
N PRO A 189 -29.70 -24.87 21.42
CA PRO A 189 -28.80 -26.01 21.29
C PRO A 189 -27.56 -25.79 22.18
N CYS A 190 -27.08 -26.84 22.85
CA CYS A 190 -25.77 -26.75 23.49
C CYS A 190 -24.66 -26.79 22.44
N TYR A 191 -23.97 -25.66 22.28
CA TYR A 191 -22.80 -25.55 21.43
C TYR A 191 -21.59 -26.18 22.14
N GLY A 192 -21.21 -27.40 21.74
CA GLY A 192 -20.04 -28.10 22.26
C GLY A 192 -20.30 -29.14 23.36
N CYS A 193 -21.57 -29.47 23.65
CA CYS A 193 -21.91 -30.65 24.46
C CYS A 193 -22.11 -31.89 23.59
N THR A 194 -21.74 -33.06 24.09
CA THR A 194 -22.13 -34.36 23.51
C THR A 194 -23.57 -34.76 23.85
N ASP A 195 -24.14 -34.19 24.92
CA ASP A 195 -25.47 -34.52 25.42
C ASP A 195 -26.45 -33.35 25.26
N LYS A 196 -27.69 -33.67 24.87
CA LYS A 196 -28.81 -32.70 24.90
C LYS A 196 -29.08 -32.32 26.36
N ILE A 197 -29.19 -31.02 26.63
CA ILE A 197 -29.49 -30.46 27.96
C ILE A 197 -30.70 -31.21 28.55
N THR A 198 -30.47 -32.01 29.58
CA THR A 198 -31.54 -32.78 30.23
C THR A 198 -32.09 -31.96 31.41
N LYS A 199 -33.25 -31.35 31.17
CA LYS A 199 -34.27 -30.86 32.11
C LYS A 199 -33.80 -30.41 33.51
N ILE A 200 -33.84 -29.10 33.73
CA ILE A 200 -34.36 -28.58 35.01
C ILE A 200 -35.87 -28.86 35.01
N GLN A 201 -36.40 -29.51 36.05
CA GLN A 201 -37.84 -29.73 36.20
C GLN A 201 -38.52 -28.37 36.43
N LEU A 202 -39.19 -27.84 35.41
CA LEU A 202 -40.14 -26.75 35.54
C LEU A 202 -41.47 -27.32 36.06
N ASP A 203 -41.91 -26.80 37.19
CA ASP A 203 -43.19 -27.10 37.83
C ASP A 203 -44.35 -26.75 36.88
N THR A 204 -45.18 -27.74 36.57
CA THR A 204 -46.13 -27.78 35.44
C THR A 204 -47.43 -27.00 35.72
N GLY A 205 -47.31 -25.72 36.09
CA GLY A 205 -48.48 -24.89 36.40
C GLY A 205 -49.12 -24.17 35.21
N GLN A 206 -48.36 -23.77 34.19
CA GLN A 206 -48.87 -22.95 33.09
C GLN A 206 -48.08 -23.21 31.80
N ALA A 207 -48.65 -23.97 30.86
CA ALA A 207 -48.09 -24.10 29.52
C ALA A 207 -49.21 -23.99 28.49
N VAL A 208 -49.24 -22.86 27.79
CA VAL A 208 -49.97 -22.71 26.52
C VAL A 208 -49.23 -23.52 25.45
N LEU A 209 -49.97 -24.31 24.68
CA LEU A 209 -49.44 -25.07 23.54
C LEU A 209 -48.95 -24.11 22.45
N ILE A 210 -47.65 -24.14 22.15
CA ILE A 210 -47.07 -23.53 20.96
C ILE A 210 -46.43 -24.65 20.13
N THR A 211 -46.82 -24.73 18.87
CA THR A 211 -46.29 -25.68 17.89
C THR A 211 -44.85 -25.32 17.52
N PRO A 212 -43.90 -26.29 17.56
CA PRO A 212 -42.52 -26.02 17.21
C PRO A 212 -42.35 -25.94 15.68
N THR A 213 -41.91 -24.78 15.19
CA THR A 213 -41.31 -24.65 13.87
C THR A 213 -39.82 -24.97 13.96
N THR A 214 -39.42 -26.10 13.40
CA THR A 214 -38.00 -26.41 13.19
C THR A 214 -37.40 -25.44 12.17
N TYR A 215 -36.59 -24.50 12.64
CA TYR A 215 -35.69 -23.74 11.76
C TYR A 215 -34.41 -24.54 11.53
N LYS A 216 -34.23 -25.04 10.30
CA LYS A 216 -32.89 -25.38 9.81
C LYS A 216 -32.13 -24.05 9.64
N PRO A 217 -30.84 -23.96 10.03
CA PRO A 217 -30.04 -22.79 9.68
C PRO A 217 -30.04 -22.71 8.16
N ILE A 218 -30.68 -21.68 7.62
CA ILE A 218 -30.57 -21.36 6.21
C ILE A 218 -29.13 -20.88 6.06
N GLN A 219 -28.33 -21.59 5.26
CA GLN A 219 -27.03 -21.10 4.83
C GLN A 219 -27.29 -19.77 4.13
N SER A 220 -26.99 -18.70 4.83
CA SER A 220 -27.40 -17.37 4.43
C SER A 220 -26.43 -16.85 3.38
N GLU A 221 -26.88 -15.95 2.52
CA GLU A 221 -26.00 -15.20 1.61
C GLU A 221 -24.85 -14.52 2.39
N THR A 222 -25.02 -14.27 3.69
CA THR A 222 -23.96 -13.73 4.55
C THR A 222 -22.87 -14.75 4.91
N ASP A 223 -23.17 -16.05 4.92
CA ASP A 223 -22.19 -17.10 5.22
C ASP A 223 -21.20 -17.29 4.07
N THR A 224 -21.68 -17.24 2.82
CA THR A 224 -20.83 -17.32 1.62
C THR A 224 -19.94 -16.08 1.47
N LEU A 225 -20.47 -14.90 1.79
CA LEU A 225 -19.70 -13.66 1.84
C LEU A 225 -18.63 -13.69 2.95
N ARG A 226 -18.93 -14.28 4.10
CA ARG A 226 -17.97 -14.45 5.20
C ARG A 226 -16.82 -15.39 4.81
N GLU A 227 -17.13 -16.49 4.13
CA GLU A 227 -16.10 -17.41 3.65
C GLU A 227 -15.22 -16.76 2.59
N SER A 228 -15.82 -15.99 1.69
CA SER A 228 -15.08 -15.19 0.70
C SER A 228 -14.15 -14.19 1.37
N LEU A 229 -14.61 -13.51 2.42
CA LEU A 229 -13.79 -12.57 3.20
C LEU A 229 -12.63 -13.27 3.90
N SER A 230 -12.86 -14.44 4.48
CA SER A 230 -11.84 -15.31 5.09
C SER A 230 -10.74 -15.68 4.08
N GLN A 231 -11.15 -16.15 2.89
CA GLN A 231 -10.23 -16.55 1.85
C GLN A 231 -9.41 -15.36 1.31
N LEU A 232 -10.03 -14.19 1.18
CA LEU A 232 -9.32 -12.97 0.82
C LEU A 232 -8.32 -12.54 1.89
N GLN A 233 -8.66 -12.64 3.18
CA GLN A 233 -7.75 -12.36 4.30
C GLN A 233 -6.52 -13.28 4.28
N LYS A 234 -6.73 -14.57 4.01
CA LYS A 234 -5.63 -15.52 3.87
C LYS A 234 -4.74 -15.16 2.68
N THR A 235 -5.35 -14.91 1.52
CA THR A 235 -4.62 -14.53 0.29
C THR A 235 -3.85 -13.22 0.46
N PHE A 236 -4.43 -12.28 1.20
CA PHE A 236 -3.81 -11.01 1.54
C PHE A 236 -2.50 -11.20 2.30
N LEU A 237 -2.52 -12.04 3.34
CA LEU A 237 -1.34 -12.33 4.16
C LEU A 237 -0.27 -13.15 3.43
N GLU A 238 -0.68 -14.02 2.51
CA GLU A 238 0.22 -14.86 1.73
C GLU A 238 0.85 -14.12 0.52
N SER A 239 0.20 -13.07 0.02
CA SER A 239 0.68 -12.29 -1.11
C SER A 239 1.90 -11.43 -0.75
N LYS A 240 2.86 -11.35 -1.67
CA LYS A 240 3.98 -10.39 -1.63
C LYS A 240 3.81 -9.23 -2.61
N ASP A 241 2.77 -9.27 -3.44
CA ASP A 241 2.46 -8.22 -4.40
C ASP A 241 1.55 -7.18 -3.75
N THR A 242 2.10 -5.98 -3.54
CA THR A 242 1.40 -4.81 -3.03
C THR A 242 0.16 -4.47 -3.83
N ALA A 243 0.24 -4.46 -5.17
CA ALA A 243 -0.89 -4.06 -6.02
C ALA A 243 -2.04 -5.05 -5.87
N LEU A 244 -1.72 -6.35 -5.79
CA LEU A 244 -2.68 -7.39 -5.47
C LEU A 244 -3.26 -7.21 -4.06
N GLN A 245 -2.44 -6.92 -3.05
CA GLN A 245 -2.91 -6.68 -1.67
C GLN A 245 -3.86 -5.48 -1.58
N MET A 246 -3.57 -4.39 -2.29
CA MET A 246 -4.46 -3.22 -2.37
C MET A 246 -5.79 -3.58 -3.03
N LYS A 247 -5.76 -4.38 -4.11
CA LYS A 247 -6.98 -4.89 -4.76
C LYS A 247 -7.80 -5.75 -3.80
N ILE A 248 -7.15 -6.65 -3.08
CA ILE A 248 -7.79 -7.52 -2.08
C ILE A 248 -8.44 -6.68 -0.98
N ILE A 249 -7.76 -5.68 -0.41
CA ILE A 249 -8.36 -4.77 0.59
C ILE A 249 -9.61 -4.09 0.03
N SER A 250 -9.61 -3.66 -1.23
CA SER A 250 -10.81 -3.08 -1.84
C SER A 250 -11.96 -4.09 -1.89
N GLN A 251 -11.68 -5.32 -2.34
CA GLN A 251 -12.68 -6.39 -2.40
C GLN A 251 -13.23 -6.75 -1.01
N MET A 252 -12.35 -6.83 0.00
CA MET A 252 -12.75 -7.07 1.38
C MET A 252 -13.68 -5.98 1.89
N ASN A 253 -13.37 -4.71 1.61
CA ASN A 253 -14.23 -3.58 1.97
C ASN A 253 -15.60 -3.64 1.27
N ASP A 254 -15.64 -4.08 0.01
CA ASP A 254 -16.89 -4.24 -0.74
C ASP A 254 -17.74 -5.38 -0.17
N ILE A 255 -17.13 -6.52 0.16
CA ILE A 255 -17.83 -7.64 0.82
C ILE A 255 -18.39 -7.22 2.18
N VAL A 256 -17.60 -6.53 3.00
CA VAL A 256 -18.06 -5.97 4.28
C VAL A 256 -19.26 -5.05 4.08
N ARG A 257 -19.25 -4.22 3.02
CA ARG A 257 -20.39 -3.36 2.69
C ARG A 257 -21.62 -4.19 2.33
N GLN A 258 -21.49 -5.19 1.46
CA GLN A 258 -22.60 -6.08 1.08
C GLN A 258 -23.21 -6.79 2.31
N ILE A 259 -22.38 -7.30 3.22
CA ILE A 259 -22.84 -7.91 4.47
C ILE A 259 -23.64 -6.91 5.32
N HIS A 260 -23.28 -5.62 5.30
CA HIS A 260 -24.04 -4.58 6.01
C HIS A 260 -25.37 -4.25 5.32
N GLU A 261 -25.44 -4.33 4.00
CA GLU A 261 -26.65 -4.06 3.20
C GLU A 261 -27.69 -5.18 3.28
N LEU A 262 -27.28 -6.42 3.57
CA LEU A 262 -28.16 -7.59 3.74
C LEU A 262 -28.85 -7.67 5.12
N ARG A 263 -28.80 -6.61 5.92
CA ARG A 263 -29.46 -6.49 7.24
C ARG A 263 -30.66 -5.57 7.20
#